data_AF-A0A970CPI5-F1
#
_entry.id   AF-A0A970CPI5-F1
#
_cell.length_a   1.000
_cell.length_b   1.000
_cell.length_c   1.000
_cell.angle_alpha   90.00
_cell.angle_beta   90.00
_cell.angle_gamma   90.00
#
_symmetry.space_group_name_H-M   'P 1'
#
loop_
_entity.id
_entity.type
_entity.pdbx_description
1 polymer ?
#
loop_
_entity_poly.entity_id
_entity_poly.type
_entity_poly.pdbx_seq_one_letter_code
_entity_poly.pdbx_strand_id
1 'polypeptide(L)'
;MLSKPEYGWTAFQLEGSGVYWLSYLVELPLNWVDKAIRGLETLDPFCVNGNLEPERFLCTVSYWNCHIIIEDYGRSPLEREDVVHEFSHTNMIEFCRNLYDDITLHFEDWVPFVRHDPEYDDLTERRITLSKRLERLKELISENEEHFGENRFFF
;
A
#
# COMPACT_ATOMS: atom_id res chain seq x y z
N MET A 1 -3.85 6.53 0.75
CA MET A 1 -3.40 6.72 -0.63
C MET A 1 -2.27 7.73 -0.64
N LEU A 2 -1.35 7.59 -1.60
CA LEU A 2 0.05 7.97 -1.48
C LEU A 2 0.36 9.23 -2.29
N SER A 3 0.76 10.31 -1.61
CA SER A 3 1.30 11.48 -2.30
C SER A 3 2.53 11.11 -3.12
N LYS A 4 2.85 11.96 -4.10
CA LYS A 4 4.17 11.99 -4.74
C LYS A 4 5.28 11.83 -3.68
N PRO A 5 6.27 10.95 -3.90
CA PRO A 5 7.40 10.84 -3.00
C PRO A 5 8.30 12.06 -3.14
N GLU A 6 8.62 12.71 -2.02
CA GLU A 6 9.48 13.89 -1.95
C GLU A 6 10.49 13.75 -0.82
N TYR A 7 11.77 13.96 -1.13
CA TYR A 7 12.87 13.90 -0.16
C TYR A 7 12.94 12.61 0.68
N GLY A 8 12.45 11.49 0.14
CA GLY A 8 12.41 10.20 0.83
C GLY A 8 11.17 9.98 1.71
N TRP A 9 10.15 10.82 1.55
CA TRP A 9 8.87 10.76 2.27
C TRP A 9 7.68 10.72 1.33
N THR A 10 6.58 10.10 1.75
CA THR A 10 5.28 10.11 1.07
C THR A 10 4.18 10.19 2.12
N ALA A 11 3.14 11.00 1.88
CA ALA A 11 1.98 11.03 2.75
C ALA A 11 1.00 9.92 2.35
N PHE A 12 0.56 9.14 3.33
CA PHE A 12 -0.55 8.21 3.21
C PHE A 12 -1.79 8.77 3.89
N GLN A 13 -2.92 8.77 3.18
CA GLN A 13 -4.23 9.09 3.77
C GLN A 13 -5.37 8.31 3.10
N LEU A 14 -6.25 7.68 3.89
CA LEU A 14 -7.54 7.18 3.41
C LEU A 14 -8.66 8.14 3.79
N GLU A 15 -9.82 8.00 3.16
CA GLU A 15 -10.98 8.81 3.51
C GLU A 15 -11.35 8.60 4.98
N GLY A 16 -11.44 9.72 5.73
CA GLY A 16 -11.76 9.71 7.16
C GLY A 16 -10.61 9.33 8.09
N SER A 17 -9.40 9.03 7.60
CA SER A 17 -8.23 8.77 8.44
C SER A 17 -7.36 10.02 8.65
N GLY A 18 -6.43 9.92 9.60
CA GLY A 18 -5.28 10.82 9.69
C GLY A 18 -4.37 10.76 8.46
N VAL A 19 -3.40 11.69 8.42
CA VAL A 19 -2.34 11.75 7.41
C VAL A 19 -1.04 11.23 8.01
N TYR A 20 -0.43 10.24 7.36
CA TYR A 20 0.72 9.52 7.86
C TYR A 20 1.92 9.68 6.91
N TRP A 21 3.01 10.27 7.37
CA TRP A 21 4.20 10.51 6.54
C TRP A 21 5.15 9.32 6.62
N LEU A 22 5.13 8.47 5.59
CA LEU A 22 5.96 7.29 5.52
C LEU A 22 7.37 7.65 5.06
N SER A 23 8.38 7.06 5.70
CA SER A 23 9.79 7.16 5.35
C SER A 23 10.38 5.82 4.91
N TYR A 24 11.67 5.83 4.53
CA TYR A 24 12.39 4.66 4.04
C TYR A 24 11.63 3.95 2.91
N LEU A 25 11.23 4.72 1.89
CA LEU A 25 10.35 4.26 0.79
C LEU A 25 10.96 3.17 -0.11
N VAL A 26 12.17 2.73 0.17
CA VAL A 26 12.86 1.67 -0.57
C VAL A 26 11.97 0.43 -0.59
N GLU A 27 11.66 -0.05 -1.79
CA GLU A 27 10.73 -1.16 -2.07
C GLU A 27 9.26 -0.92 -1.69
N LEU A 28 8.90 0.23 -1.11
CA LEU A 28 7.52 0.52 -0.73
C LEU A 28 6.52 0.38 -1.89
N PRO A 29 6.72 1.04 -3.06
CA PRO A 29 5.74 0.93 -4.14
C PRO A 29 5.60 -0.52 -4.64
N LEU A 30 6.71 -1.25 -4.78
CA LEU A 30 6.67 -2.62 -5.26
C LEU A 30 6.02 -3.56 -4.23
N ASN A 31 6.39 -3.44 -2.96
CA ASN A 31 5.84 -4.26 -1.88
C ASN A 31 4.32 -4.08 -1.74
N TRP A 32 3.85 -2.84 -1.81
CA TRP A 32 2.42 -2.54 -1.69
C TRP A 32 1.65 -3.07 -2.89
N VAL A 33 2.17 -2.87 -4.11
CA VAL A 33 1.55 -3.39 -5.34
C VAL A 33 1.52 -4.93 -5.33
N ASP A 34 2.60 -5.60 -4.94
CA ASP A 34 2.65 -7.07 -4.87
C ASP A 34 1.65 -7.64 -3.86
N LYS A 35 1.46 -6.96 -2.70
CA LYS A 35 0.45 -7.34 -1.70
C LYS A 35 -0.97 -7.14 -2.22
N ALA A 36 -1.22 -6.03 -2.92
CA ALA A 36 -2.52 -5.75 -3.54
C ALA A 36 -2.85 -6.77 -4.62
N ILE A 37 -1.89 -7.10 -5.49
CA ILE A 37 -2.01 -8.17 -6.50
C ILE A 37 -2.38 -9.48 -5.82
N ARG A 38 -1.62 -9.91 -4.79
CA ARG A 38 -1.90 -11.16 -4.08
C ARG A 38 -3.30 -11.14 -3.44
N GLY A 39 -3.68 -10.03 -2.81
CA GLY A 39 -5.00 -9.87 -2.19
C GLY A 39 -6.14 -10.02 -3.19
N LEU A 40 -6.00 -9.45 -4.39
CA LEU A 40 -7.00 -9.62 -5.46
C LEU A 40 -6.95 -11.00 -6.12
N GLU A 41 -5.78 -11.64 -6.23
CA GLU A 41 -5.66 -13.01 -6.76
C GLU A 41 -6.28 -14.06 -5.86
N THR A 42 -6.18 -13.89 -4.54
CA THR A 42 -6.72 -14.86 -3.57
C THR A 42 -8.04 -14.43 -2.96
N LEU A 43 -8.47 -13.18 -3.14
CA LEU A 43 -9.58 -12.57 -2.42
C LEU A 43 -9.41 -12.69 -0.89
N ASP A 44 -8.18 -12.56 -0.41
CA ASP A 44 -7.87 -12.50 1.02
C ASP A 44 -7.50 -11.07 1.44
N PRO A 45 -7.80 -10.68 2.70
CA PRO A 45 -7.28 -9.46 3.27
C PRO A 45 -5.75 -9.45 3.25
N PHE A 46 -5.17 -8.27 3.04
CA PHE A 46 -3.71 -8.09 3.05
C PHE A 46 -3.31 -6.91 3.90
N CYS A 47 -2.04 -6.84 4.29
CA CYS A 47 -1.53 -5.76 5.14
C CYS A 47 -0.33 -5.07 4.47
N VAL A 48 -0.48 -3.78 4.20
CA VAL A 48 0.63 -2.91 3.79
C VAL A 48 1.27 -2.27 5.03
N ASN A 49 2.54 -1.92 4.94
CA ASN A 49 3.28 -1.36 6.06
C ASN A 49 4.27 -0.30 5.61
N GLY A 50 4.70 0.53 6.56
CA GLY A 50 5.69 1.58 6.36
C GLY A 50 6.30 2.04 7.68
N ASN A 51 7.26 2.96 7.61
CA ASN A 51 7.93 3.52 8.78
C ASN A 51 7.50 4.98 8.96
N LEU A 52 7.24 5.40 10.20
CA LEU A 52 6.87 6.78 10.55
C LEU A 52 7.98 7.51 11.33
N GLU A 53 8.97 6.79 11.86
CA GLU A 53 10.07 7.30 12.67
C GLU A 53 9.61 8.11 13.90
N PRO A 54 9.52 7.49 15.11
CA PRO A 54 10.04 6.18 15.51
C PRO A 54 9.04 5.02 15.34
N GLU A 55 7.82 5.30 14.91
CA GLU A 55 6.72 4.34 14.91
C GLU A 55 6.68 3.50 13.63
N ARG A 56 5.95 2.38 13.69
CA ARG A 56 5.60 1.56 12.52
C ARG A 56 4.16 1.86 12.12
N PHE A 57 3.96 2.00 10.82
CA PHE A 57 2.64 2.05 10.19
C PHE A 57 2.24 0.67 9.68
N LEU A 58 1.03 0.23 10.02
CA LEU A 58 0.37 -0.94 9.45
C LEU A 58 -1.02 -0.54 8.94
N CYS A 59 -1.37 -0.98 7.73
CA CYS A 59 -2.73 -0.85 7.21
C CYS A 59 -3.23 -2.20 6.72
N THR A 60 -4.16 -2.78 7.46
CA THR A 60 -4.87 -4.01 7.07
C THR A 60 -6.01 -3.63 6.16
N VAL A 61 -5.89 -4.03 4.90
CA VAL A 61 -6.92 -3.87 3.86
C VAL A 61 -7.82 -5.09 3.93
N SER A 62 -9.01 -4.90 4.49
CA SER A 62 -10.07 -5.90 4.53
C SER A 62 -11.05 -5.66 3.38
N TYR A 63 -12.02 -6.57 3.24
CA TYR A 63 -13.00 -6.55 2.16
C TYR A 63 -13.72 -5.21 2.03
N TRP A 64 -14.23 -4.68 3.14
CA TRP A 64 -15.09 -3.51 3.17
C TRP A 64 -14.50 -2.31 3.90
N ASN A 65 -13.38 -2.50 4.60
CA ASN A 65 -12.77 -1.47 5.42
C ASN A 65 -11.26 -1.64 5.44
N CYS A 66 -10.55 -0.53 5.65
CA CYS A 66 -9.14 -0.54 5.99
C CYS A 66 -8.96 -0.20 7.47
N HIS A 67 -8.07 -0.92 8.16
CA HIS A 67 -7.71 -0.66 9.54
C HIS A 67 -6.26 -0.20 9.61
N ILE A 68 -6.04 0.99 10.18
CA ILE A 68 -4.72 1.59 10.34
C ILE A 68 -4.31 1.40 11.80
N ILE A 69 -3.12 0.88 12.01
CA ILE A 69 -2.52 0.65 13.32
C ILE A 69 -1.15 1.33 13.31
N ILE A 70 -0.94 2.21 14.28
CA ILE A 70 0.37 2.79 14.58
C ILE A 70 0.85 2.22 15.91
N GLU A 71 2.05 1.69 15.93
CA GLU A 71 2.67 1.10 17.11
C GLU A 71 4.17 1.41 17.16
N ASP A 72 4.78 1.29 18.33
CA ASP A 72 6.22 1.43 18.49
C ASP A 72 6.98 0.41 17.61
N TYR A 73 8.07 0.85 16.97
CA TYR A 73 8.87 -0.03 16.09
C TYR A 73 9.66 -1.10 16.88
N GLY A 74 9.85 -0.90 18.19
CA GLY A 74 10.62 -1.74 19.08
C GLY A 74 10.02 -3.13 19.31
N ARG A 75 10.64 -3.86 20.23
CA ARG A 75 10.26 -5.26 20.57
C ARG A 75 9.69 -5.40 21.97
N SER A 76 9.56 -4.29 22.69
CA SER A 76 8.97 -4.28 24.02
C SER A 76 7.48 -4.64 23.90
N PRO A 77 6.88 -5.26 24.93
CA PRO A 77 5.44 -5.38 25.01
C PRO A 77 4.78 -4.00 24.83
N LEU A 78 3.72 -3.95 24.01
CA LEU A 78 2.95 -2.73 23.78
C LEU A 78 1.96 -2.52 24.93
N GLU A 79 1.91 -1.31 25.47
CA GLU A 79 0.81 -0.87 26.30
C GLU A 79 -0.32 -0.35 25.41
N ARG A 80 -1.56 -0.36 25.92
CA ARG A 80 -2.74 -0.01 25.11
C ARG A 80 -2.69 1.45 24.62
N GLU A 81 -2.10 2.31 25.42
CA GLU A 81 -1.96 3.74 25.18
C GLU A 81 -0.92 4.06 24.10
N ASP A 82 -0.03 3.11 23.80
CA ASP A 82 1.04 3.25 22.81
C ASP A 82 0.60 2.79 21.40
N VAL A 83 -0.67 2.41 21.24
CA VAL A 83 -1.23 1.94 19.97
C VAL A 83 -2.35 2.87 19.51
N VAL A 84 -2.16 3.49 18.34
CA VAL A 84 -3.23 4.22 17.65
C VAL A 84 -3.94 3.26 16.71
N HIS A 85 -5.27 3.26 16.77
CA HIS A 85 -6.12 2.49 15.85
C HIS A 85 -7.15 3.41 15.21
N GLU A 86 -7.17 3.40 13.88
CA GLU A 86 -8.15 4.10 13.05
C GLU A 86 -8.74 3.13 12.02
N PHE A 87 -9.89 3.48 11.47
CA PHE A 87 -10.47 2.76 10.34
C PHE A 87 -10.98 3.72 9.29
N SER A 88 -10.98 3.23 8.05
CA SER A 88 -11.58 3.88 6.90
C SER A 88 -12.54 2.90 6.23
N HIS A 89 -13.65 3.40 5.71
CA HIS A 89 -14.61 2.63 4.93
C HIS A 89 -14.15 2.38 3.48
N THR A 90 -12.92 2.77 3.13
CA THR A 90 -12.30 2.35 1.87
C THR A 90 -12.25 0.82 1.84
N ASN A 91 -12.92 0.23 0.85
CA ASN A 91 -12.94 -1.22 0.63
C ASN A 91 -11.68 -1.70 -0.12
N MET A 92 -11.48 -3.01 -0.23
CA MET A 92 -10.26 -3.56 -0.83
C MET A 92 -10.05 -3.13 -2.29
N ILE A 93 -11.11 -3.12 -3.10
CA ILE A 93 -11.00 -2.75 -4.51
C ILE A 93 -10.72 -1.26 -4.69
N GLU A 94 -11.34 -0.41 -3.87
CA GLU A 94 -11.04 1.02 -3.81
C GLU A 94 -9.61 1.27 -3.38
N PHE A 95 -9.12 0.56 -2.36
CA PHE A 95 -7.71 0.66 -1.95
C PHE A 95 -6.77 0.31 -3.11
N CYS A 96 -7.03 -0.79 -3.82
CA CYS A 96 -6.22 -1.22 -4.96
C CYS A 96 -6.24 -0.22 -6.12
N ARG A 97 -7.43 0.31 -6.49
CA ARG A 97 -7.56 1.38 -7.49
C ARG A 97 -6.77 2.60 -7.07
N ASN A 98 -6.95 3.02 -5.82
CA ASN A 98 -6.31 4.18 -5.28
C ASN A 98 -4.76 4.02 -5.26
N LEU A 99 -4.26 2.83 -4.94
CA LEU A 99 -2.83 2.54 -5.04
C LEU A 99 -2.32 2.60 -6.49
N TYR A 100 -3.07 1.99 -7.42
CA TYR A 100 -2.72 1.99 -8.85
C TYR A 100 -2.66 3.42 -9.41
N ASP A 101 -3.69 4.23 -9.14
CA ASP A 101 -3.81 5.59 -9.67
C ASP A 101 -2.67 6.49 -9.18
N ASP A 102 -2.35 6.46 -7.89
CA ASP A 102 -1.30 7.32 -7.32
C ASP A 102 0.11 6.94 -7.76
N ILE A 103 0.41 5.64 -7.82
CA ILE A 103 1.71 5.20 -8.33
C ILE A 103 1.83 5.50 -9.83
N THR A 104 0.76 5.33 -10.60
CA THR A 104 0.76 5.62 -12.04
C THR A 104 0.89 7.12 -12.31
N LEU A 105 0.19 7.96 -11.54
CA LEU A 105 0.25 9.42 -11.66
C LEU A 105 1.65 9.96 -11.39
N HIS A 106 2.37 9.38 -10.43
CA HIS A 106 3.72 9.76 -10.03
C HIS A 106 4.77 8.71 -10.41
N PHE A 107 4.57 7.99 -11.53
CA PHE A 107 5.35 6.81 -11.87
C PHE A 107 6.87 7.05 -11.89
N GLU A 108 7.32 8.10 -12.59
CA GLU A 108 8.75 8.41 -12.70
C GLU A 108 9.36 8.83 -11.35
N ASP A 109 8.55 9.36 -10.42
CA ASP A 109 9.00 9.71 -9.08
C ASP A 109 9.11 8.48 -8.16
N TRP A 110 8.34 7.42 -8.42
CA TRP A 110 8.38 6.16 -7.68
C TRP A 110 9.49 5.20 -8.14
N VAL A 111 9.87 5.25 -9.43
CA VAL A 111 10.90 4.38 -10.03
C VAL A 111 12.22 4.32 -9.24
N PRO A 112 12.79 5.44 -8.73
CA PRO A 112 14.01 5.42 -7.93
C PRO A 112 13.89 4.63 -6.62
N PHE A 113 12.67 4.47 -6.09
CA PHE A 113 12.41 3.78 -4.83
C PHE A 113 12.17 2.27 -5.02
N VAL A 114 12.05 1.79 -6.27
CA VAL A 114 12.08 0.37 -6.59
C VAL A 114 13.54 -0.08 -6.55
N ARG A 115 13.95 -0.80 -5.52
CA ARG A 115 15.27 -1.43 -5.43
C ARG A 115 15.26 -2.82 -6.04
N HIS A 116 15.72 -2.89 -7.29
CA HIS A 116 16.19 -4.15 -7.86
C HIS A 116 17.53 -4.58 -7.24
N ASP A 117 18.02 -5.78 -7.62
CA ASP A 117 19.28 -6.36 -7.15
C ASP A 117 20.39 -5.28 -7.07
N PRO A 118 21.06 -5.11 -5.91
CA PRO A 118 22.06 -4.08 -5.71
C PRO A 118 23.26 -4.15 -6.67
N GLU A 119 23.45 -5.24 -7.42
CA GLU A 119 24.46 -5.33 -8.48
C GLU A 119 24.09 -4.58 -9.77
N TYR A 120 22.81 -4.22 -9.97
CA TYR A 120 22.31 -3.56 -11.18
C TYR A 120 21.37 -2.38 -10.83
N ASP A 121 21.95 -1.19 -10.68
CA ASP A 121 21.22 0.07 -10.44
C ASP A 121 20.68 0.69 -11.75
N ASP A 122 20.06 -0.13 -12.62
CA ASP A 122 19.44 0.37 -13.85
C ASP A 122 17.98 0.77 -13.60
N LEU A 123 17.70 2.08 -13.71
CA LEU A 123 16.33 2.61 -13.64
C LEU A 123 15.42 2.01 -14.74
N THR A 124 15.98 1.50 -15.83
CA THR A 124 15.23 0.83 -16.90
C THR A 124 14.59 -0.46 -16.40
N GLU A 125 15.32 -1.30 -15.69
CA GLU A 125 14.78 -2.56 -15.13
C GLU A 125 13.72 -2.28 -14.05
N ARG A 126 13.93 -1.23 -13.26
CA ARG A 126 12.96 -0.75 -12.26
C ARG A 126 11.66 -0.29 -12.90
N ARG A 127 11.74 0.50 -13.99
CA ARG A 127 10.57 0.91 -14.79
C ARG A 127 9.83 -0.30 -15.33
N ILE A 128 10.54 -1.24 -15.95
CA ILE A 128 9.93 -2.46 -16.51
C ILE A 128 9.23 -3.27 -15.41
N THR A 129 9.88 -3.41 -14.26
CA THR A 129 9.34 -4.19 -13.13
C THR A 129 8.08 -3.54 -12.57
N LEU A 130 8.14 -2.25 -12.24
CA LEU A 130 6.99 -1.52 -11.70
C LEU A 130 5.84 -1.47 -12.71
N SER A 131 6.13 -1.21 -13.98
CA SER A 131 5.12 -1.18 -15.05
C SER A 131 4.42 -2.53 -15.18
N LYS A 132 5.16 -3.65 -15.21
CA LYS A 132 4.58 -5.00 -15.28
C LYS A 132 3.65 -5.29 -14.10
N ARG A 133 4.02 -4.84 -12.89
CA ARG A 133 3.20 -5.03 -11.70
C ARG A 133 1.94 -4.16 -11.70
N LEU A 134 2.05 -2.90 -12.12
CA LEU A 134 0.89 -2.03 -12.26
C LEU A 134 -0.10 -2.51 -13.32
N GLU A 135 0.37 -3.02 -14.46
CA GLU A 135 -0.51 -3.62 -15.46
C GLU A 135 -1.24 -4.84 -14.90
N ARG A 136 -0.54 -5.73 -14.17
CA ARG A 136 -1.17 -6.87 -13.51
C ARG A 136 -2.21 -6.43 -12.47
N LEU A 137 -1.89 -5.42 -11.67
CA LEU A 137 -2.82 -4.87 -10.68
C LEU A 137 -4.08 -4.31 -11.36
N LYS A 138 -3.93 -3.58 -12.47
CA LYS A 138 -5.04 -3.01 -13.24
C LYS A 138 -5.98 -4.09 -13.82
N GLU A 139 -5.41 -5.16 -14.36
CA GLU A 139 -6.18 -6.32 -14.83
C GLU A 139 -7.00 -6.91 -13.70
N LEU A 140 -6.36 -7.21 -12.56
CA LEU A 140 -7.01 -7.80 -11.40
C LEU A 140 -8.09 -6.89 -10.79
N ILE A 141 -7.87 -5.58 -10.79
CA ILE A 141 -8.91 -4.64 -10.37
C ILE A 141 -10.16 -4.83 -11.22
N SER A 142 -9.99 -4.86 -12.55
CA SER A 142 -11.09 -5.00 -13.49
C SER A 142 -11.80 -6.36 -13.37
N GLU A 143 -11.04 -7.43 -13.16
CA GLU A 143 -11.57 -8.80 -12.97
C GLU A 143 -12.38 -8.92 -11.67
N ASN A 144 -12.01 -8.20 -10.62
CA ASN A 144 -12.59 -8.38 -9.29
C ASN A 144 -13.66 -7.34 -8.91
N GLU A 145 -13.94 -6.32 -9.73
CA GLU A 145 -14.91 -5.26 -9.39
C GLU A 145 -16.28 -5.82 -8.98
N GLU A 146 -16.74 -6.86 -9.67
CA GLU A 146 -18.05 -7.47 -9.41
C GLU A 146 -18.15 -8.19 -8.06
N HIS A 147 -17.03 -8.55 -7.44
CA HIS A 147 -16.97 -9.17 -6.12
C HIS A 147 -17.19 -8.16 -4.98
N PHE A 148 -17.08 -6.85 -5.25
CA PHE A 148 -17.22 -5.78 -4.25
C PHE A 148 -18.55 -5.00 -4.35
N GLY A 149 -19.58 -5.59 -4.99
CA GLY A 149 -20.93 -5.01 -5.02
C GLY A 149 -21.73 -5.23 -3.73
N GLU A 150 -22.78 -4.42 -3.50
CA GLU A 150 -23.59 -4.35 -2.27
C GLU A 150 -24.18 -5.68 -1.74
N ASN A 151 -24.25 -6.72 -2.56
CA ASN A 151 -24.83 -8.02 -2.21
C ASN A 151 -23.83 -9.19 -2.26
N ARG A 152 -22.54 -8.91 -2.11
CA ARG A 152 -21.48 -9.91 -2.13
C ARG A 152 -21.01 -10.25 -0.72
N PHE A 153 -20.78 -11.54 -0.50
CA PHE A 153 -20.26 -12.06 0.77
C PHE A 153 -18.92 -12.74 0.49
N PHE A 154 -17.95 -12.45 1.34
CA PHE A 154 -16.65 -13.13 1.35
C PHE A 154 -16.71 -14.16 2.49
N PHE A 155 -16.57 -15.44 2.17
CA PHE A 155 -16.71 -16.58 3.07
C PHE A 155 -15.43 -17.41 3.10
#